data_AF-A0AA36GHU3-F1
#
_entry.id   AF-A0AA36GHU3-F1
#
_cell.length_a   1.000
_cell.length_b   1.000
_cell.length_c   1.000
_cell.angle_alpha   90.00
_cell.angle_beta   90.00
_cell.angle_gamma   90.00
#
_symmetry.space_group_name_H-M   'P 1'
#
loop_
_entity.id
_entity.type
_entity.pdbx_description
1 polymer ?
#
loop_
_entity_poly.entity_id
_entity_poly.type
_entity_poly.pdbx_seq_one_letter_code
_entity_poly.pdbx_strand_id
1 'polypeptide(L)'
;MCRLYFFIGTAFSLLATCIGVSKCPNGTFEEENATALVNIINGARRKLGDGLQTTVNGTLLPPAKNMNVLQWDCEMEEKLIEMTPKACNDFDYEGNFFWFTYDTESFENFFAYIKECLAKVENKAPTNITSEAVYFYDENCDDWYELWEYSHLIRPSTRNFACIRVDGQCVAYGANKLLFFCGTEQERLKNGDIFYEIAKATTSTAETSMILKSSTTSSATASSVTISSVTTSSTAGLNITRCATPTMTPICPTVPPRRVKKEATAPAKNHLVKKLDALEKEKGITESPRREAKAAHFKSFLMKKAALAKRRGKTHRKQLRNTPMTLTAHRKHAAKTTTGN
;
A
#
# COMPACT_ATOMS: atom_id res chain seq x y z
N MET A 1 42.61 -50.43 -45.79
CA MET A 1 41.16 -50.15 -45.68
C MET A 1 40.96 -49.05 -44.65
N CYS A 2 40.67 -47.82 -45.08
CA CYS A 2 40.39 -46.72 -44.14
C CYS A 2 38.93 -46.78 -43.70
N ARG A 3 38.66 -46.79 -42.39
CA ARG A 3 37.32 -46.61 -41.84
C ARG A 3 37.02 -45.11 -41.74
N LEU A 4 36.13 -44.65 -42.60
CA LEU A 4 35.58 -43.29 -42.57
C LEU A 4 34.62 -43.19 -41.37
N TYR A 5 35.00 -42.44 -40.34
CA TYR A 5 34.10 -42.16 -39.21
C TYR A 5 33.24 -40.92 -39.55
N PHE A 6 31.94 -41.13 -39.67
CA PHE A 6 30.95 -40.05 -39.76
C PHE A 6 30.88 -39.32 -38.42
N PHE A 7 31.41 -38.10 -38.36
CA PHE A 7 31.06 -37.16 -37.30
C PHE A 7 29.63 -36.69 -37.55
N ILE A 8 28.67 -37.26 -36.83
CA ILE A 8 27.31 -36.73 -36.75
C ILE A 8 27.43 -35.42 -35.96
N GLY A 9 27.54 -34.31 -36.69
CA GLY A 9 27.53 -32.97 -36.12
C GLY A 9 26.16 -32.66 -35.55
N THR A 10 25.91 -33.08 -34.31
CA THR A 10 24.80 -32.56 -33.52
C THR A 10 25.06 -31.08 -33.31
N ALA A 11 24.41 -30.25 -34.12
CA ALA A 11 24.30 -28.83 -33.88
C ALA A 11 23.58 -28.65 -32.54
N PHE A 12 24.37 -28.58 -31.46
CA PHE A 12 23.92 -28.19 -30.14
C PHE A 12 23.43 -26.75 -30.29
N SER A 13 22.14 -26.61 -30.58
CA SER A 13 21.46 -25.32 -30.46
C SER A 13 21.62 -24.93 -29.00
N LEU A 14 22.58 -24.05 -28.76
CA LEU A 14 22.64 -23.20 -27.59
C LEU A 14 21.42 -22.28 -27.66
N LEU A 15 20.25 -22.87 -27.43
CA LEU A 15 19.12 -22.22 -26.81
C LEU A 15 19.65 -21.77 -25.45
N ALA A 16 20.29 -20.61 -25.45
CA ALA A 16 20.63 -19.89 -24.25
C ALA A 16 19.29 -19.62 -23.56
N THR A 17 18.94 -20.52 -22.63
CA THR A 17 17.89 -20.29 -21.67
C THR A 17 18.33 -19.05 -20.92
N CYS A 18 17.73 -17.91 -21.26
CA CYS A 18 17.92 -16.67 -20.54
C CYS A 18 17.36 -16.88 -19.13
N ILE A 19 18.19 -17.40 -18.24
CA ILE A 19 17.92 -17.41 -16.80
C ILE A 19 17.88 -15.93 -16.43
N GLY A 20 16.70 -15.43 -16.07
CA GLY A 20 16.51 -14.05 -15.66
C GLY A 20 17.48 -13.74 -14.52
N VAL A 21 18.37 -12.76 -14.74
CA VAL A 21 19.30 -12.32 -13.70
C VAL A 21 18.48 -11.55 -12.66
N SER A 22 18.57 -11.94 -11.39
CA SER A 22 17.92 -11.21 -10.30
C SER A 22 18.46 -9.78 -10.21
N LYS A 23 17.60 -8.81 -9.91
CA LYS A 23 18.02 -7.39 -9.82
C LYS A 23 19.06 -7.18 -8.72
N CYS A 24 18.95 -7.98 -7.66
CA CYS A 24 19.79 -7.95 -6.48
C CYS A 24 20.40 -9.33 -6.21
N PRO A 25 21.56 -9.41 -5.53
CA PRO A 25 22.10 -10.68 -5.02
C PRO A 25 21.06 -11.34 -4.10
N ASN A 26 20.79 -12.64 -4.32
CA ASN A 26 19.72 -13.40 -3.63
C ASN A 26 18.29 -12.83 -3.81
N GLY A 27 18.11 -11.83 -4.67
CA GLY A 27 16.81 -11.25 -4.98
C GLY A 27 15.88 -12.26 -5.67
N THR A 28 14.59 -12.07 -5.48
CA THR A 28 13.53 -12.89 -6.11
C THR A 28 12.91 -12.20 -7.32
N PHE A 29 13.23 -10.93 -7.52
CA PHE A 29 12.79 -10.14 -8.67
C PHE A 29 13.86 -10.10 -9.76
N GLU A 30 13.49 -10.40 -11.00
CA GLU A 30 14.38 -10.29 -12.17
C GLU A 30 14.65 -8.81 -12.52
N GLU A 31 15.84 -8.52 -13.06
CA GLU A 31 16.26 -7.15 -13.37
C GLU A 31 15.32 -6.43 -14.35
N GLU A 32 14.86 -7.13 -15.41
CA GLU A 32 13.92 -6.57 -16.37
C GLU A 32 12.59 -6.20 -15.70
N ASN A 33 12.05 -7.11 -14.88
CA ASN A 33 10.80 -6.92 -14.17
C ASN A 33 10.88 -5.79 -13.13
N ALA A 34 11.98 -5.72 -12.36
CA ALA A 34 12.22 -4.64 -11.39
C ALA A 34 12.32 -3.27 -12.08
N THR A 35 13.05 -3.22 -13.20
CA THR A 35 13.25 -2.00 -13.99
C THR A 35 11.94 -1.55 -14.64
N ALA A 36 11.16 -2.47 -15.23
CA ALA A 36 9.84 -2.18 -15.80
C ALA A 36 8.87 -1.63 -14.74
N LEU A 37 8.89 -2.20 -13.53
CA LEU A 37 8.02 -1.79 -12.43
C LEU A 37 8.34 -0.38 -11.93
N VAL A 38 9.62 -0.10 -11.66
CA VAL A 38 10.10 1.23 -11.28
C VAL A 38 9.77 2.27 -12.36
N ASN A 39 9.90 1.91 -13.64
CA ASN A 39 9.52 2.80 -14.76
C ASN A 39 8.02 3.11 -14.81
N ILE A 40 7.15 2.11 -14.58
CA ILE A 40 5.69 2.31 -14.50
C ILE A 40 5.33 3.29 -13.38
N ILE A 41 5.88 3.10 -12.18
CA ILE A 41 5.61 3.96 -11.02
C ILE A 41 6.18 5.36 -11.25
N ASN A 42 7.41 5.49 -11.76
CA ASN A 42 8.02 6.78 -12.07
C ASN A 42 7.27 7.55 -13.18
N GLY A 43 6.64 6.86 -14.13
CA GLY A 43 5.73 7.47 -15.11
C GLY A 43 4.53 8.15 -14.45
N ALA A 44 3.86 7.47 -13.51
CA ALA A 44 2.76 8.04 -12.74
C ALA A 44 3.21 9.17 -11.80
N ARG A 45 4.37 9.01 -11.14
CA ARG A 45 4.99 10.07 -10.31
C ARG A 45 5.27 11.33 -11.11
N ARG A 46 5.77 11.21 -12.34
CA ARG A 46 5.96 12.33 -13.27
C ARG A 46 4.64 13.00 -13.63
N LYS A 47 3.63 12.21 -14.04
CA LYS A 47 2.28 12.71 -14.36
C LYS A 47 1.68 13.52 -13.19
N LEU A 48 1.91 13.11 -11.94
CA LEU A 48 1.49 13.86 -10.74
C LEU A 48 2.37 15.10 -10.47
N GLY A 49 3.69 15.00 -10.62
CA GLY A 49 4.61 16.14 -10.49
C GLY A 49 4.26 17.28 -11.46
N ASP A 50 3.97 16.93 -12.71
CA ASP A 50 3.62 17.88 -13.78
C ASP A 50 2.17 18.42 -13.68
N GLY A 51 1.37 17.94 -12.71
CA GLY A 51 -0.05 18.33 -12.59
C GLY A 51 -0.94 17.79 -13.71
N LEU A 52 -0.50 16.73 -14.40
CA LEU A 52 -1.21 16.05 -15.48
C LEU A 52 -2.04 14.85 -15.01
N GLN A 53 -2.02 14.54 -13.70
CA GLN A 53 -2.77 13.43 -13.12
C GLN A 53 -4.25 13.77 -13.01
N THR A 54 -5.08 13.04 -13.74
CA THR A 54 -6.54 13.15 -13.76
C THR A 54 -7.19 12.54 -12.52
N THR A 55 -8.40 13.02 -12.18
CA THR A 55 -9.31 12.42 -11.20
C THR A 55 -10.55 11.82 -11.87
N VAL A 56 -11.41 11.17 -11.09
CA VAL A 56 -12.71 10.59 -11.53
C VAL A 56 -13.64 11.59 -12.23
N ASN A 57 -13.50 12.88 -11.93
CA ASN A 57 -14.32 13.94 -12.54
C ASN A 57 -13.65 14.58 -13.77
N GLY A 58 -12.54 14.02 -14.26
CA GLY A 58 -11.74 14.57 -15.35
C GLY A 58 -10.94 15.83 -14.97
N THR A 59 -11.01 16.29 -13.71
CA THR A 59 -10.18 17.39 -13.22
C THR A 59 -8.74 16.95 -13.03
N LEU A 60 -7.80 17.87 -13.18
CA LEU A 60 -6.39 17.63 -12.89
C LEU A 60 -6.11 17.84 -11.40
N LEU A 61 -5.26 16.99 -10.83
CA LEU A 61 -4.68 17.19 -9.51
C LEU A 61 -3.63 18.31 -9.55
N PRO A 62 -3.48 19.09 -8.47
CA PRO A 62 -2.41 20.08 -8.39
C PRO A 62 -1.02 19.44 -8.57
N PRO A 63 -0.07 20.10 -9.25
CA PRO A 63 1.28 19.57 -9.45
C PRO A 63 2.00 19.34 -8.12
N ALA A 64 2.64 18.18 -7.98
CA ALA A 64 3.36 17.82 -6.76
C ALA A 64 4.79 18.37 -6.73
N LYS A 65 5.12 19.10 -5.67
CA LYS A 65 6.44 19.67 -5.42
C LYS A 65 7.46 18.58 -5.03
N ASN A 66 8.72 18.76 -5.46
CA ASN A 66 9.87 17.93 -5.06
C ASN A 66 9.69 16.41 -5.31
N MET A 67 9.00 16.03 -6.39
CA MET A 67 8.79 14.63 -6.76
C MET A 67 10.12 13.93 -7.08
N ASN A 68 10.60 13.07 -6.17
CA ASN A 68 11.81 12.29 -6.38
C ASN A 68 11.56 11.11 -7.34
N VAL A 69 12.60 10.71 -8.07
CA VAL A 69 12.61 9.47 -8.85
C VAL A 69 12.81 8.29 -7.91
N LEU A 70 11.96 7.26 -8.01
CA LEU A 70 12.15 6.00 -7.31
C LEU A 70 13.28 5.18 -7.95
N GLN A 71 14.02 4.47 -7.10
CA GLN A 71 15.07 3.52 -7.48
C GLN A 71 14.79 2.17 -6.80
N TRP A 72 15.29 1.09 -7.40
CA TRP A 72 15.23 -0.23 -6.77
C TRP A 72 16.25 -0.31 -5.63
N ASP A 73 15.85 -0.83 -4.48
CA ASP A 73 16.67 -0.92 -3.27
C ASP A 73 16.88 -2.39 -2.85
N CYS A 74 18.10 -2.88 -3.03
CA CYS A 74 18.46 -4.26 -2.70
C CYS A 74 18.46 -4.56 -1.19
N GLU A 75 18.80 -3.59 -0.34
CA GLU A 75 18.72 -3.80 1.12
C GLU A 75 17.26 -3.89 1.57
N MET A 76 16.35 -3.21 0.87
CA MET A 76 14.92 -3.31 1.09
C MET A 76 14.36 -4.64 0.57
N GLU A 77 14.83 -5.12 -0.59
CA GLU A 77 14.47 -6.45 -1.10
C GLU A 77 14.90 -7.55 -0.11
N GLU A 78 16.12 -7.49 0.44
CA GLU A 78 16.61 -8.43 1.44
C GLU A 78 15.75 -8.42 2.73
N LYS A 79 15.41 -7.23 3.26
CA LYS A 79 14.50 -7.09 4.41
C LYS A 79 13.10 -7.67 4.14
N LEU A 80 12.57 -7.51 2.92
CA LEU A 80 11.31 -8.13 2.52
C LEU A 80 11.43 -9.67 2.51
N ILE A 81 12.54 -10.23 2.01
CA ILE A 81 12.80 -11.68 2.02
C ILE A 81 12.77 -12.21 3.46
N GLU A 82 13.48 -11.57 4.39
CA GLU A 82 13.49 -11.95 5.82
C GLU A 82 12.09 -11.94 6.45
N MET A 83 11.20 -11.05 6.00
CA MET A 83 9.82 -10.94 6.47
C MET A 83 8.85 -11.96 5.84
N THR A 84 9.25 -12.63 4.74
CA THR A 84 8.42 -13.61 4.00
C THR A 84 7.69 -14.64 4.88
N PRO A 85 8.33 -15.31 5.87
CA PRO A 85 7.66 -16.36 6.65
C PRO A 85 6.48 -15.83 7.46
N LYS A 86 6.51 -14.56 7.86
CA LYS A 86 5.40 -13.87 8.49
C LYS A 86 4.39 -13.39 7.43
N ALA A 87 4.86 -12.90 6.27
CA ALA A 87 4.03 -12.40 5.16
C ALA A 87 3.04 -13.42 4.57
N CYS A 88 3.38 -14.71 4.62
CA CYS A 88 2.48 -15.79 4.23
C CYS A 88 1.37 -16.12 5.25
N ASN A 89 1.52 -15.71 6.52
CA ASN A 89 0.73 -16.22 7.65
C ASN A 89 -0.06 -15.14 8.40
N ASP A 90 0.43 -13.91 8.39
CA ASP A 90 -0.23 -12.74 8.95
C ASP A 90 -0.31 -11.66 7.88
N PHE A 91 -1.50 -11.09 7.70
CA PHE A 91 -1.76 -10.06 6.71
C PHE A 91 -1.86 -8.66 7.32
N ASP A 92 -1.86 -8.56 8.65
CA ASP A 92 -2.09 -7.34 9.43
C ASP A 92 -0.75 -6.63 9.71
N TYR A 93 -0.03 -6.31 8.63
CA TYR A 93 1.26 -5.63 8.72
C TYR A 93 1.12 -4.14 8.98
N GLU A 94 1.39 -3.73 10.22
CA GLU A 94 1.80 -2.36 10.52
C GLU A 94 3.17 -2.08 9.87
N GLY A 95 3.24 -1.06 9.00
CA GLY A 95 4.50 -0.62 8.40
C GLY A 95 4.37 -0.02 7.00
N ASN A 96 5.48 -0.06 6.27
CA ASN A 96 5.73 0.67 5.03
C ASN A 96 5.48 -0.20 3.78
N PHE A 97 4.75 -1.30 3.98
CA PHE A 97 4.75 -2.47 3.12
C PHE A 97 3.35 -2.80 2.63
N PHE A 98 3.25 -3.36 1.43
CA PHE A 98 2.00 -3.77 0.83
C PHE A 98 2.15 -5.11 0.09
N TRP A 99 1.09 -5.92 0.10
CA TRP A 99 1.16 -7.31 -0.33
C TRP A 99 -0.05 -7.69 -1.19
N PHE A 100 0.15 -8.58 -2.16
CA PHE A 100 -0.90 -9.13 -3.03
C PHE A 100 -0.70 -10.62 -3.24
N THR A 101 -1.76 -11.40 -3.05
CA THR A 101 -1.77 -12.84 -3.34
C THR A 101 -2.58 -13.16 -4.59
N TYR A 102 -2.03 -13.95 -5.49
CA TYR A 102 -2.69 -14.44 -6.70
C TYR A 102 -2.80 -15.96 -6.72
N ASP A 103 -3.84 -16.44 -7.40
CA ASP A 103 -4.08 -17.86 -7.69
C ASP A 103 -3.24 -18.36 -8.89
N THR A 104 -2.50 -17.47 -9.56
CA THR A 104 -1.83 -17.69 -10.85
C THR A 104 -0.46 -17.03 -10.89
N GLU A 105 0.48 -17.63 -11.61
CA GLU A 105 1.92 -17.30 -11.54
C GLU A 105 2.40 -16.13 -12.43
N SER A 106 1.48 -15.39 -13.10
CA SER A 106 1.87 -14.37 -14.09
C SER A 106 2.22 -13.00 -13.47
N PHE A 107 3.44 -12.53 -13.74
CA PHE A 107 3.85 -11.15 -13.50
C PHE A 107 2.95 -10.13 -14.20
N GLU A 108 2.33 -10.45 -15.35
CA GLU A 108 1.44 -9.53 -16.07
C GLU A 108 0.25 -9.10 -15.20
N ASN A 109 -0.29 -10.00 -14.40
CA ASN A 109 -1.39 -9.71 -13.47
C ASN A 109 -0.92 -8.72 -12.39
N PHE A 110 0.31 -8.87 -11.89
CA PHE A 110 0.90 -7.94 -10.93
C PHE A 110 1.20 -6.56 -11.54
N PHE A 111 1.74 -6.50 -12.77
CA PHE A 111 1.91 -5.22 -13.48
C PHE A 111 0.58 -4.52 -13.79
N ALA A 112 -0.45 -5.29 -14.17
CA ALA A 112 -1.80 -4.76 -14.37
C ALA A 112 -2.37 -4.20 -13.07
N TYR A 113 -2.20 -4.92 -11.96
CA TYR A 113 -2.63 -4.49 -10.64
C TYR A 113 -1.88 -3.23 -10.14
N ILE A 114 -0.57 -3.12 -10.36
CA ILE A 114 0.17 -1.89 -9.99
C ILE A 114 -0.36 -0.71 -10.81
N LYS A 115 -0.66 -0.90 -12.10
CA LYS A 115 -1.32 0.15 -12.92
C LYS A 115 -2.71 0.49 -12.39
N GLU A 116 -3.48 -0.49 -11.91
CA GLU A 116 -4.78 -0.27 -11.24
C GLU A 116 -4.62 0.54 -9.95
N CYS A 117 -3.62 0.24 -9.11
CA CYS A 117 -3.28 1.02 -7.93
C CYS A 117 -2.93 2.48 -8.27
N LEU A 118 -2.10 2.69 -9.30
CA LEU A 118 -1.76 4.02 -9.80
C LEU A 118 -2.99 4.75 -10.38
N ALA A 119 -3.99 4.02 -10.88
CA ALA A 119 -5.26 4.56 -11.36
C ALA A 119 -6.34 4.71 -10.26
N LYS A 120 -6.11 4.30 -8.99
CA LYS A 120 -7.11 4.44 -7.91
C LYS A 120 -7.52 5.91 -7.69
N VAL A 121 -6.60 6.85 -7.88
CA VAL A 121 -6.88 8.30 -7.76
C VAL A 121 -7.85 8.81 -8.84
N GLU A 122 -7.92 8.10 -9.98
CA GLU A 122 -8.86 8.35 -11.07
C GLU A 122 -10.26 7.78 -10.75
N ASN A 123 -10.43 7.11 -9.61
CA ASN A 123 -11.72 6.62 -9.11
C ASN A 123 -12.12 7.27 -7.77
N LYS A 124 -11.14 7.59 -6.93
CA LYS A 124 -11.30 8.24 -5.61
C LYS A 124 -10.30 9.37 -5.47
N ALA A 125 -10.72 10.59 -5.82
CA ALA A 125 -9.89 11.78 -5.67
C ALA A 125 -9.65 12.11 -4.19
N PRO A 126 -8.47 12.63 -3.80
CA PRO A 126 -8.28 13.26 -2.50
C PRO A 126 -9.25 14.43 -2.34
N THR A 127 -10.01 14.45 -1.24
CA THR A 127 -11.03 15.48 -0.99
C THR A 127 -10.51 16.67 -0.19
N ASN A 128 -9.43 16.49 0.57
CA ASN A 128 -8.84 17.51 1.42
C ASN A 128 -7.63 18.16 0.73
N ILE A 129 -7.89 19.19 -0.07
CA ILE A 129 -6.90 19.92 -0.87
C ILE A 129 -6.94 21.40 -0.46
N THR A 130 -5.78 21.98 -0.14
CA THR A 130 -5.62 23.42 0.09
C THR A 130 -4.84 24.07 -1.06
N SER A 131 -4.49 25.35 -0.94
CA SER A 131 -3.57 26.04 -1.86
C SER A 131 -2.10 25.61 -1.71
N GLU A 132 -1.77 24.81 -0.69
CA GLU A 132 -0.40 24.52 -0.27
C GLU A 132 -0.08 23.01 -0.24
N ALA A 133 -1.08 22.17 0.05
CA ALA A 133 -0.91 20.74 0.19
C ALA A 133 -2.17 19.95 -0.16
N VAL A 134 -1.98 18.70 -0.55
CA VAL A 134 -3.00 17.66 -0.53
C VAL A 134 -2.80 16.83 0.73
N TYR A 135 -3.87 16.61 1.49
CA TYR A 135 -3.85 15.83 2.72
C TYR A 135 -4.37 14.41 2.47
N PHE A 136 -3.75 13.42 3.11
CA PHE A 136 -4.21 12.05 3.08
C PHE A 136 -5.44 11.89 3.98
N TYR A 137 -6.49 11.28 3.43
CA TYR A 137 -7.68 10.95 4.18
C TYR A 137 -8.36 9.73 3.57
N ASP A 138 -8.46 8.66 4.35
CA ASP A 138 -9.21 7.47 3.99
C ASP A 138 -10.32 7.20 5.01
N GLU A 139 -11.57 7.35 4.56
CA GLU A 139 -12.76 7.21 5.42
C GLU A 139 -13.09 5.75 5.74
N ASN A 140 -12.67 4.81 4.89
CA ASN A 140 -12.98 3.39 5.00
C ASN A 140 -11.70 2.56 4.79
N CYS A 141 -10.97 2.26 5.87
CA CYS A 141 -9.91 1.23 5.90
C CYS A 141 -10.44 -0.22 5.84
N ASP A 142 -11.63 -0.39 5.27
CA ASP A 142 -12.35 -1.64 5.02
C ASP A 142 -12.75 -1.74 3.52
N ASP A 143 -12.50 -0.69 2.71
CA ASP A 143 -12.84 -0.66 1.29
C ASP A 143 -11.60 -0.91 0.42
N TRP A 144 -11.71 -1.89 -0.47
CA TRP A 144 -10.78 -2.22 -1.56
C TRP A 144 -10.32 -1.03 -2.45
N TYR A 145 -10.96 0.14 -2.34
CA TYR A 145 -10.57 1.42 -2.92
C TYR A 145 -9.80 2.34 -1.95
N GLU A 146 -9.10 1.82 -0.94
CA GLU A 146 -8.20 2.64 -0.13
C GLU A 146 -7.14 3.32 -1.02
N LEU A 147 -6.81 4.58 -0.71
CA LEU A 147 -5.75 5.35 -1.38
C LEU A 147 -4.34 5.00 -0.88
N TRP A 148 -4.21 4.00 -0.01
CA TRP A 148 -2.98 3.72 0.70
C TRP A 148 -1.86 3.16 -0.20
N GLU A 149 -2.11 2.18 -1.09
CA GLU A 149 -1.08 1.66 -2.00
C GLU A 149 -0.65 2.75 -2.99
N TYR A 150 -1.64 3.49 -3.53
CA TYR A 150 -1.39 4.69 -4.32
C TYR A 150 -0.43 5.62 -3.56
N SER A 151 -0.73 5.95 -2.31
CA SER A 151 0.07 6.89 -1.53
C SER A 151 1.51 6.45 -1.29
N HIS A 152 1.77 5.16 -1.07
CA HIS A 152 3.14 4.63 -0.94
C HIS A 152 3.93 4.84 -2.25
N LEU A 153 3.28 4.58 -3.39
CA LEU A 153 3.89 4.66 -4.71
C LEU A 153 4.18 6.10 -5.18
N ILE A 154 3.31 7.09 -4.88
CA ILE A 154 3.44 8.46 -5.42
C ILE A 154 3.93 9.53 -4.44
N ARG A 155 4.17 9.22 -3.16
CA ARG A 155 4.69 10.21 -2.20
C ARG A 155 5.98 10.88 -2.71
N PRO A 156 6.05 12.23 -2.80
CA PRO A 156 7.22 12.91 -3.35
C PRO A 156 8.51 12.58 -2.61
N SER A 157 8.44 12.41 -1.28
CA SER A 157 9.58 12.10 -0.42
C SER A 157 10.21 10.73 -0.69
N THR A 158 9.43 9.75 -1.19
CA THR A 158 9.91 8.38 -1.44
C THR A 158 11.03 8.36 -2.48
N ARG A 159 12.09 7.60 -2.18
CA ARG A 159 13.25 7.39 -3.05
C ARG A 159 13.49 5.92 -3.39
N ASN A 160 13.18 5.03 -2.45
CA ASN A 160 13.57 3.64 -2.51
C ASN A 160 12.33 2.75 -2.59
N PHE A 161 12.43 1.70 -3.38
CA PHE A 161 11.33 0.77 -3.63
C PHE A 161 11.88 -0.62 -3.86
N ALA A 162 11.20 -1.64 -3.36
CA ALA A 162 11.51 -3.02 -3.67
C ALA A 162 10.24 -3.86 -3.64
N CYS A 163 10.27 -4.98 -4.36
CA CYS A 163 9.31 -6.06 -4.24
C CYS A 163 10.03 -7.40 -4.26
N ILE A 164 9.47 -8.37 -3.54
CA ILE A 164 9.82 -9.77 -3.65
C ILE A 164 8.69 -10.56 -4.31
N ARG A 165 9.06 -11.69 -4.92
CA ARG A 165 8.16 -12.70 -5.45
C ARG A 165 8.33 -13.97 -4.62
N VAL A 166 7.22 -14.50 -4.09
CA VAL A 166 7.23 -15.71 -3.26
C VAL A 166 6.30 -16.74 -3.87
N ASP A 167 6.89 -17.72 -4.54
CA ASP A 167 6.17 -18.79 -5.24
C ASP A 167 5.85 -19.96 -4.31
N GLY A 168 4.57 -20.31 -4.22
CA GLY A 168 4.11 -21.58 -3.64
C GLY A 168 4.24 -21.74 -2.12
N GLN A 169 4.99 -20.87 -1.43
CA GLN A 169 5.22 -20.96 0.02
C GLN A 169 4.04 -20.44 0.85
N CYS A 170 3.23 -19.52 0.31
CA CYS A 170 2.10 -18.96 1.03
C CYS A 170 0.82 -19.76 0.79
N VAL A 171 0.26 -20.37 1.85
CA VAL A 171 -0.99 -21.14 1.78
C VAL A 171 -2.16 -20.30 2.27
N ALA A 172 -2.84 -19.59 1.35
CA ALA A 172 -4.06 -18.84 1.68
C ALA A 172 -5.32 -19.63 1.29
N TYR A 173 -6.28 -19.74 2.22
CA TYR A 173 -7.55 -20.43 2.02
C TYR A 173 -7.43 -21.90 1.58
N GLY A 174 -6.34 -22.58 1.95
CA GLY A 174 -6.09 -23.99 1.63
C GLY A 174 -5.53 -24.23 0.22
N ALA A 175 -5.04 -23.19 -0.46
CA ALA A 175 -4.34 -23.29 -1.73
C ALA A 175 -3.04 -22.49 -1.68
N ASN A 176 -2.00 -23.00 -2.35
CA ASN A 176 -0.77 -22.26 -2.58
C ASN A 176 -1.09 -20.99 -3.40
N LYS A 177 -0.48 -19.86 -3.01
CA LYS A 177 -0.59 -18.58 -3.70
C LYS A 177 0.80 -18.12 -4.13
N LEU A 178 0.82 -17.37 -5.21
CA LEU A 178 1.91 -16.45 -5.51
C LEU A 178 1.70 -15.19 -4.67
N LEU A 179 2.66 -14.84 -3.82
CA LEU A 179 2.69 -13.58 -3.09
C LEU A 179 3.68 -12.61 -3.76
N PHE A 180 3.21 -11.39 -4.03
CA PHE A 180 4.07 -10.23 -4.24
C PHE A 180 4.05 -9.39 -2.97
N PHE A 181 5.20 -9.09 -2.41
CA PHE A 181 5.34 -8.26 -1.21
C PHE A 181 6.31 -7.13 -1.48
N CYS A 182 5.87 -5.89 -1.30
CA CYS A 182 6.59 -4.69 -1.71
C CYS A 182 6.70 -3.69 -0.56
N GLY A 183 7.66 -2.78 -0.66
CA GLY A 183 7.94 -1.78 0.36
C GLY A 183 8.46 -0.47 -0.19
N THR A 184 8.44 0.54 0.68
CA THR A 184 9.18 1.80 0.51
C THR A 184 9.87 2.16 1.82
N GLU A 185 10.77 3.15 1.82
CA GLU A 185 11.38 3.65 3.06
C GLU A 185 10.46 4.58 3.88
N GLN A 186 9.23 4.83 3.41
CA GLN A 186 8.29 5.79 4.00
C GLN A 186 7.18 5.10 4.82
N GLU A 187 6.93 5.58 6.04
CA GLU A 187 5.85 5.07 6.91
C GLU A 187 4.45 5.28 6.32
N ARG A 188 3.51 4.38 6.60
CA ARG A 188 2.09 4.52 6.20
C ARG A 188 1.51 5.85 6.67
N LEU A 189 0.92 6.61 5.73
CA LEU A 189 0.22 7.86 6.03
C LEU A 189 -1.02 7.61 6.91
N LYS A 190 -1.25 8.53 7.84
CA LYS A 190 -2.41 8.60 8.72
C LYS A 190 -3.37 9.69 8.22
N ASN A 191 -4.64 9.59 8.59
CA ASN A 191 -5.64 10.58 8.23
C ASN A 191 -5.27 11.96 8.81
N GLY A 192 -5.09 12.94 7.92
CA GLY A 192 -4.63 14.29 8.26
C GLY A 192 -3.14 14.54 7.99
N ASP A 193 -2.35 13.53 7.62
CA ASP A 193 -0.97 13.73 7.17
C ASP A 193 -0.93 14.43 5.81
N ILE A 194 0.15 15.16 5.52
CA ILE A 194 0.39 15.72 4.19
C ILE A 194 0.73 14.57 3.23
N PHE A 195 -0.08 14.40 2.19
CA PHE A 195 0.20 13.45 1.12
C PHE A 195 1.26 14.01 0.16
N TYR A 196 1.08 15.26 -0.27
CA TYR A 196 2.11 16.01 -0.98
C TYR A 196 1.94 17.54 -0.87
N GLU A 197 3.05 18.27 -0.91
CA GLU A 197 3.05 19.73 -1.08
C GLU A 197 2.78 20.12 -2.53
N ILE A 198 1.97 21.14 -2.75
CA ILE A 198 1.64 21.64 -4.09
C ILE A 198 2.78 22.52 -4.60
N ALA A 199 3.21 22.31 -5.84
CA ALA A 199 4.17 23.18 -6.50
C ALA A 199 3.54 24.55 -6.73
N LYS A 200 4.19 25.62 -6.26
CA LYS A 200 3.78 26.98 -6.60
C LYS A 200 3.85 27.15 -8.11
N ALA A 201 2.83 27.77 -8.70
CA ALA A 201 2.82 28.16 -10.10
C ALA A 201 3.88 29.24 -10.36
N THR A 202 5.14 28.84 -10.50
CA THR A 202 6.20 29.69 -11.00
C THR A 202 5.89 30.02 -12.46
N THR A 203 5.84 31.31 -12.78
CA THR A 203 5.66 31.83 -14.14
C THR A 203 6.92 31.63 -14.98
N SER A 204 7.27 30.37 -15.23
CA SER A 204 8.28 29.94 -16.20
C SER A 204 8.05 28.49 -16.56
N THR A 205 7.93 28.23 -17.85
CA THR A 205 7.94 26.88 -18.44
C THR A 205 9.25 26.13 -18.13
N ALA A 206 9.13 24.83 -17.89
CA ALA A 206 10.17 23.79 -18.09
C ALA A 206 11.11 23.34 -16.93
N GLU A 207 10.86 23.62 -15.64
CA GLU A 207 11.71 23.10 -14.55
C GLU A 207 11.05 22.19 -13.48
N THR A 208 9.87 21.60 -13.74
CA THR A 208 9.42 20.41 -12.97
C THR A 208 10.10 19.12 -13.46
N SER A 209 11.38 19.18 -13.85
CA SER A 209 12.15 17.96 -14.11
C SER A 209 12.30 17.21 -12.79
N MET A 210 11.92 15.93 -12.75
CA MET A 210 12.10 15.09 -11.56
C MET A 210 13.55 15.20 -11.10
N ILE A 211 13.77 15.45 -9.80
CA ILE A 211 15.11 15.76 -9.28
C ILE A 211 15.98 14.49 -9.29
N LEU A 212 16.58 14.21 -10.45
CA LEU A 212 17.61 13.20 -10.60
C LEU A 212 18.90 13.80 -10.00
N LYS A 213 19.17 13.50 -8.74
CA LYS A 213 20.53 13.65 -8.19
C LYS A 213 21.42 12.57 -8.81
N SER A 214 21.79 12.73 -10.08
CA SER A 214 22.88 11.97 -10.68
C SER A 214 24.18 12.37 -9.98
N SER A 215 24.72 11.46 -9.18
CA SER A 215 26.10 11.54 -8.68
C SER A 215 27.07 11.25 -9.82
N THR A 216 27.13 12.14 -10.81
CA THR A 216 28.03 12.02 -11.94
C THR A 216 29.46 12.34 -11.49
N THR A 217 30.22 11.32 -11.11
CA THR A 217 31.67 11.43 -10.94
C THR A 217 32.34 10.65 -12.06
N SER A 218 32.49 11.28 -13.21
CA SER A 218 33.21 10.75 -14.36
C SER A 218 34.71 11.03 -14.22
N SER A 219 35.52 9.98 -14.09
CA SER A 219 36.86 9.95 -14.70
C SER A 219 37.40 8.53 -14.76
N ALA A 220 38.18 8.25 -15.81
CA ALA A 220 38.66 6.92 -16.14
C ALA A 220 40.20 6.81 -16.07
N THR A 221 40.67 5.58 -15.91
CA THR A 221 41.98 5.07 -16.37
C THR A 221 43.27 5.51 -15.65
N ALA A 222 43.74 4.62 -14.76
CA ALA A 222 45.13 4.18 -14.54
C ALA A 222 46.28 5.19 -14.36
N SER A 223 46.92 5.16 -13.17
CA SER A 223 48.23 4.48 -12.99
C SER A 223 48.69 4.48 -11.52
N SER A 224 49.65 3.60 -11.21
CA SER A 224 50.14 3.28 -9.86
C SER A 224 50.87 4.41 -9.12
N VAL A 225 50.58 4.61 -7.83
CA VAL A 225 51.53 5.16 -6.84
C VAL A 225 51.41 4.41 -5.50
N THR A 226 52.57 4.23 -4.88
CA THR A 226 52.92 3.53 -3.63
C THR A 226 52.06 3.86 -2.40
N ILE A 227 51.76 2.84 -1.59
CA ILE A 227 51.20 2.99 -0.24
C ILE A 227 52.30 3.45 0.73
N SER A 228 52.04 4.53 1.46
CA SER A 228 52.78 4.87 2.69
C SER A 228 51.79 5.22 3.78
N SER A 229 51.85 4.49 4.89
CA SER A 229 50.98 4.67 6.05
C SER A 229 51.41 5.87 6.88
N VAL A 230 50.48 6.79 7.14
CA VAL A 230 50.64 7.82 8.19
C VAL A 230 49.46 7.72 9.14
N THR A 231 49.77 7.46 10.40
CA THR A 231 48.79 7.45 11.49
C THR A 231 48.81 8.80 12.18
N THR A 232 47.71 9.53 12.21
CA THR A 232 47.53 10.68 13.11
C THR A 232 46.13 10.71 13.70
N SER A 233 46.05 10.44 15.00
CA SER A 233 44.86 10.71 15.80
C SER A 233 44.66 12.22 15.94
N SER A 234 43.42 12.70 15.84
CA SER A 234 43.06 14.04 16.30
C SER A 234 41.69 14.01 16.98
N THR A 235 41.68 14.38 18.25
CA THR A 235 40.46 14.44 19.07
C THR A 235 39.97 15.87 19.08
N ALA A 236 38.77 16.13 18.55
CA ALA A 236 38.12 17.44 18.62
C ALA A 236 36.67 17.26 19.04
N GLY A 237 36.36 17.63 20.29
CA GLY A 237 34.99 17.61 20.80
C GLY A 237 34.17 18.78 20.26
N LEU A 238 32.91 18.52 19.90
CA LEU A 238 31.94 19.55 19.53
C LEU A 238 30.76 19.50 20.50
N ASN A 239 30.56 20.60 21.22
CA ASN A 239 29.40 20.82 22.09
C ASN A 239 28.13 20.90 21.23
N ILE A 240 27.17 19.99 21.48
CA ILE A 240 25.82 20.09 20.90
C ILE A 240 24.87 20.65 21.97
N THR A 241 24.49 21.91 21.81
CA THR A 241 23.45 22.57 22.60
C THR A 241 22.10 21.90 22.33
N ARG A 242 21.43 21.40 23.38
CA ARG A 242 20.06 20.87 23.28
C ARG A 242 19.08 21.98 22.89
N CYS A 243 18.40 21.83 21.75
CA CYS A 243 17.14 22.54 21.49
C CYS A 243 15.98 21.80 22.18
N ALA A 244 15.08 22.54 22.82
CA ALA A 244 13.93 21.98 23.53
C ALA A 244 12.82 21.56 22.55
N THR A 245 12.24 20.38 22.77
CA THR A 245 11.08 19.89 22.01
C THR A 245 9.78 20.50 22.58
N PRO A 246 8.94 21.18 21.78
CA PRO A 246 7.62 21.59 22.24
C PRO A 246 6.69 20.36 22.32
N THR A 247 6.17 20.06 23.51
CA THR A 247 5.16 19.03 23.71
C THR A 247 3.80 19.54 23.21
N MET A 248 3.32 19.04 22.07
CA MET A 248 1.94 19.24 21.65
C MET A 248 1.07 18.04 22.07
N THR A 249 0.18 18.27 23.03
CA THR A 249 -0.89 17.31 23.37
C THR A 249 -1.94 17.27 22.26
N PRO A 250 -2.29 16.08 21.72
CA PRO A 250 -3.34 15.97 20.71
C PRO A 250 -4.73 16.17 21.35
N ILE A 251 -5.40 17.27 21.01
CA ILE A 251 -6.80 17.49 21.36
C ILE A 251 -7.67 16.77 20.34
N CYS A 252 -8.23 15.62 20.73
CA CYS A 252 -9.24 14.94 19.93
C CYS A 252 -10.58 15.71 20.04
N PRO A 253 -11.17 16.20 18.93
CA PRO A 253 -12.44 16.91 18.98
C PRO A 253 -13.57 15.95 19.35
N THR A 254 -14.19 16.18 20.50
CA THR A 254 -15.33 15.36 20.97
C THR A 254 -16.55 15.63 20.08
N VAL A 255 -16.86 14.69 19.18
CA VAL A 255 -18.04 14.76 18.31
C VAL A 255 -19.32 14.67 19.16
N PRO A 256 -20.25 15.65 19.10
CA PRO A 256 -21.49 15.59 19.86
C PRO A 256 -22.42 14.48 19.34
N PRO A 257 -23.25 13.87 20.21
CA PRO A 257 -24.05 12.70 19.85
C PRO A 257 -25.07 13.00 18.74
N ARG A 258 -24.91 12.31 17.61
CA ARG A 258 -25.78 12.45 16.42
C ARG A 258 -27.20 12.00 16.77
N ARG A 259 -28.20 12.89 16.65
CA ARG A 259 -29.63 12.54 16.78
C ARG A 259 -29.99 11.42 15.80
N VAL A 260 -30.44 10.29 16.32
CA VAL A 260 -31.02 9.20 15.53
C VAL A 260 -32.34 9.68 14.91
N LYS A 261 -32.38 9.85 13.59
CA LYS A 261 -33.66 9.94 12.86
C LYS A 261 -34.26 8.55 12.73
N LYS A 262 -35.55 8.41 13.05
CA LYS A 262 -36.34 7.18 12.88
C LYS A 262 -36.28 6.72 11.42
N GLU A 263 -35.89 5.47 11.22
CA GLU A 263 -35.87 4.81 9.90
C GLU A 263 -37.31 4.52 9.44
N ALA A 264 -37.59 4.75 8.17
CA ALA A 264 -38.91 4.53 7.59
C ALA A 264 -39.14 3.05 7.26
N THR A 265 -40.34 2.55 7.59
CA THR A 265 -40.74 1.15 7.37
C THR A 265 -40.73 0.75 5.89
N ALA A 266 -39.91 -0.26 5.59
CA ALA A 266 -40.23 -1.44 4.77
C ALA A 266 -40.40 -1.37 3.24
N PRO A 267 -41.62 -1.26 2.65
CA PRO A 267 -42.05 -2.13 1.55
C PRO A 267 -41.35 -1.83 0.21
N ALA A 268 -40.76 -0.63 0.06
CA ALA A 268 -40.14 -0.18 -1.18
C ALA A 268 -39.09 -1.14 -1.76
N LYS A 269 -38.41 -1.95 -0.93
CA LYS A 269 -37.38 -2.90 -1.40
C LYS A 269 -37.94 -4.04 -2.27
N ASN A 270 -39.18 -4.47 -2.08
CA ASN A 270 -39.77 -5.57 -2.87
C ASN A 270 -40.16 -5.16 -4.30
N HIS A 271 -40.28 -3.87 -4.60
CA HIS A 271 -40.64 -3.41 -5.94
C HIS A 271 -39.42 -3.33 -6.88
N LEU A 272 -38.22 -3.07 -6.35
CA LEU A 272 -36.99 -3.00 -7.14
C LEU A 272 -36.49 -4.39 -7.58
N VAL A 273 -36.54 -5.38 -6.69
CA VAL A 273 -36.15 -6.77 -7.03
C VAL A 273 -37.01 -7.31 -8.17
N LYS A 274 -38.34 -7.19 -8.07
CA LYS A 274 -39.27 -7.61 -9.15
C LYS A 274 -39.07 -6.88 -10.48
N LYS A 275 -38.55 -5.65 -10.47
CA LYS A 275 -38.21 -4.92 -11.71
C LYS A 275 -36.89 -5.40 -12.31
N LEU A 276 -35.93 -5.85 -11.51
CA LEU A 276 -34.70 -6.48 -11.99
C LEU A 276 -35.01 -7.82 -12.67
N ASP A 277 -35.73 -8.71 -11.97
CA ASP A 277 -36.07 -10.05 -12.47
C ASP A 277 -36.83 -10.00 -13.82
N ALA A 278 -37.67 -8.99 -14.01
CA ALA A 278 -38.40 -8.76 -15.26
C ALA A 278 -37.47 -8.32 -16.42
N LEU A 279 -36.54 -7.40 -16.16
CA LEU A 279 -35.59 -6.88 -17.15
C LEU A 279 -34.53 -7.90 -17.55
N GLU A 280 -34.16 -8.82 -16.66
CA GLU A 280 -33.22 -9.91 -16.99
C GLU A 280 -33.90 -10.98 -17.86
N LYS A 281 -35.18 -11.29 -17.58
CA LYS A 281 -35.96 -12.26 -18.37
C LYS A 281 -36.27 -11.78 -19.79
N GLU A 282 -36.39 -10.47 -20.01
CA GLU A 282 -36.64 -9.87 -21.33
C GLU A 282 -35.40 -9.89 -22.24
N LYS A 283 -34.18 -9.94 -21.68
CA LYS A 283 -32.93 -9.83 -22.45
C LYS A 283 -32.34 -11.14 -22.97
N GLY A 284 -32.94 -12.29 -22.67
CA GLY A 284 -32.54 -13.59 -23.25
C GLY A 284 -31.08 -14.00 -23.01
N ILE A 285 -30.44 -13.47 -21.96
CA ILE A 285 -29.05 -13.78 -21.64
C ILE A 285 -28.99 -15.16 -20.99
N THR A 286 -28.59 -16.18 -21.74
CA THR A 286 -28.29 -17.50 -21.18
C THR A 286 -27.11 -17.41 -20.21
N GLU A 287 -27.26 -18.04 -19.05
CA GLU A 287 -26.35 -17.85 -17.93
C GLU A 287 -24.97 -18.47 -18.22
N SER A 288 -23.93 -17.64 -18.13
CA SER A 288 -22.54 -18.14 -18.13
C SER A 288 -22.25 -18.81 -16.79
N PRO A 289 -21.67 -20.04 -16.75
CA PRO A 289 -21.27 -20.70 -15.50
C PRO A 289 -20.35 -19.85 -14.60
N ARG A 290 -19.63 -18.88 -15.20
CA ARG A 290 -18.77 -17.93 -14.49
C ARG A 290 -19.56 -16.91 -13.64
N ARG A 291 -20.85 -16.66 -13.93
CA ARG A 291 -21.75 -15.86 -13.09
C ARG A 291 -22.30 -16.66 -11.92
N GLU A 292 -22.73 -17.90 -12.14
CA GLU A 292 -23.18 -18.79 -11.06
C GLU A 292 -22.09 -19.02 -10.01
N ALA A 293 -20.85 -19.28 -10.44
CA ALA A 293 -19.71 -19.44 -9.53
C ALA A 293 -19.47 -18.18 -8.66
N LYS A 294 -19.56 -16.97 -9.25
CA LYS A 294 -19.45 -15.71 -8.51
C LYS A 294 -20.63 -15.49 -7.55
N ALA A 295 -21.86 -15.80 -7.97
CA ALA A 295 -23.05 -15.70 -7.12
C ALA A 295 -23.00 -16.68 -5.93
N ALA A 296 -22.56 -17.92 -6.15
CA ALA A 296 -22.37 -18.92 -5.10
C ALA A 296 -21.29 -18.50 -4.10
N HIS A 297 -20.16 -17.96 -4.59
CA HIS A 297 -19.08 -17.45 -3.73
C HIS A 297 -19.56 -16.28 -2.86
N PHE A 298 -20.25 -15.30 -3.46
CA PHE A 298 -20.80 -14.15 -2.72
C PHE A 298 -21.85 -14.57 -1.68
N LYS A 299 -22.73 -15.51 -2.02
CA LYS A 299 -23.73 -16.08 -1.09
C LYS A 299 -23.06 -16.81 0.08
N SER A 300 -21.99 -17.56 -0.16
CA SER A 300 -21.16 -18.21 0.88
C SER A 300 -20.51 -17.19 1.81
N PHE A 301 -19.94 -16.11 1.26
CA PHE A 301 -19.34 -15.01 2.03
C PHE A 301 -20.37 -14.31 2.95
N LEU A 302 -21.56 -13.98 2.44
CA LEU A 302 -22.63 -13.36 3.22
C LEU A 302 -23.10 -14.28 4.37
N MET A 303 -23.24 -15.59 4.12
CA MET A 303 -23.57 -16.56 5.16
C MET A 303 -22.50 -16.63 6.26
N LYS A 304 -21.21 -16.57 5.90
CA LYS A 304 -20.10 -16.52 6.88
C LYS A 304 -20.13 -15.24 7.72
N LYS A 305 -20.33 -14.06 7.11
CA LYS A 305 -20.51 -12.78 7.87
C LYS A 305 -21.71 -12.85 8.82
N ALA A 306 -22.85 -13.39 8.38
CA ALA A 306 -24.04 -13.56 9.23
C ALA A 306 -23.79 -14.53 10.41
N ALA A 307 -23.06 -15.63 10.19
CA ALA A 307 -22.68 -16.57 11.24
C ALA A 307 -21.73 -15.94 12.28
N LEU A 308 -20.75 -15.14 11.84
CA LEU A 308 -19.83 -14.41 12.71
C LEU A 308 -20.56 -13.35 13.56
N ALA A 309 -21.47 -12.58 12.97
CA ALA A 309 -22.32 -11.62 13.70
C ALA A 309 -23.18 -12.33 14.77
N LYS A 310 -23.78 -13.49 14.43
CA LYS A 310 -24.58 -14.31 15.35
C LYS A 310 -23.74 -14.94 16.48
N ARG A 311 -22.45 -15.23 16.24
CA ARG A 311 -21.49 -15.63 17.29
C ARG A 311 -21.15 -14.45 18.22
N ARG A 312 -20.73 -13.29 17.68
CA ARG A 312 -20.44 -12.08 18.47
C ARG A 312 -21.61 -11.68 19.38
N GLY A 313 -22.83 -11.67 18.86
CA GLY A 313 -24.04 -11.39 19.65
C GLY A 313 -24.33 -12.41 20.77
N LYS A 314 -23.97 -13.69 20.58
CA LYS A 314 -24.09 -14.71 21.64
C LYS A 314 -23.05 -14.51 22.75
N THR A 315 -21.80 -14.16 22.41
CA THR A 315 -20.73 -13.92 23.39
C THR A 315 -21.07 -12.74 24.30
N HIS A 316 -21.50 -11.61 23.71
CA HIS A 316 -21.90 -10.41 24.46
C HIS A 316 -23.07 -10.69 25.43
N ARG A 317 -24.04 -11.52 25.02
CA ARG A 317 -25.20 -11.94 25.84
C ARG A 317 -24.86 -13.03 26.88
N LYS A 318 -23.63 -13.57 26.87
CA LYS A 318 -23.08 -14.46 27.90
C LYS A 318 -22.28 -13.66 28.94
N GLN A 319 -21.49 -12.66 28.51
CA GLN A 319 -20.81 -11.72 29.41
C GLN A 319 -21.80 -10.96 30.30
N LEU A 320 -22.84 -10.36 29.72
CA LEU A 320 -23.88 -9.61 30.46
C LEU A 320 -24.69 -10.45 31.47
N ARG A 321 -24.54 -11.78 31.47
CA ARG A 321 -25.24 -12.68 32.41
C ARG A 321 -24.38 -13.14 33.58
N ASN A 322 -23.06 -12.89 33.52
CA ASN A 322 -22.09 -13.36 34.52
C ASN A 322 -21.44 -12.21 35.31
N THR A 323 -21.87 -10.96 35.11
CA THR A 323 -21.39 -9.81 35.90
C THR A 323 -22.27 -9.64 37.15
N PRO A 324 -21.75 -9.89 38.38
CA PRO A 324 -22.51 -9.60 39.59
C PRO A 324 -22.68 -8.08 39.76
N MET A 325 -23.90 -7.62 39.99
CA MET A 325 -24.17 -6.21 40.32
C MET A 325 -23.79 -5.93 41.78
N THR A 326 -22.57 -5.47 42.02
CA THR A 326 -22.21 -4.80 43.29
C THR A 326 -22.82 -3.41 43.35
N LEU A 327 -23.95 -3.29 44.04
CA LEU A 327 -24.67 -2.03 44.22
C LEU A 327 -24.09 -1.24 45.42
N THR A 328 -23.00 -0.50 45.20
CA THR A 328 -22.35 0.27 46.27
C THR A 328 -23.14 1.54 46.62
N ALA A 329 -23.87 1.50 47.73
CA ALA A 329 -24.64 2.65 48.22
C ALA A 329 -23.72 3.70 48.88
N HIS A 330 -23.47 4.82 48.19
CA HIS A 330 -22.75 5.95 48.78
C HIS A 330 -23.64 6.76 49.74
N ARG A 331 -23.40 6.56 51.04
CA ARG A 331 -24.02 7.30 52.15
C ARG A 331 -23.44 8.72 52.21
N LYS A 332 -24.26 9.75 51.98
CA LYS A 332 -23.86 11.15 52.20
C LYS A 332 -23.66 11.41 53.70
N HIS A 333 -22.47 11.86 54.09
CA HIS A 333 -22.28 12.55 55.37
C HIS A 333 -22.21 14.06 55.13
N ALA A 334 -23.11 14.80 55.78
CA ALA A 334 -23.04 16.25 55.87
C ALA A 334 -22.23 16.62 57.12
N ALA A 335 -21.19 17.45 56.95
CA ALA A 335 -20.53 18.12 58.06
C ALA A 335 -21.14 19.52 58.22
N LYS A 336 -21.43 19.89 59.47
CA LYS A 336 -22.01 21.17 59.91
C LYS A 336 -21.03 21.81 60.90
N THR A 337 -21.23 23.10 61.20
CA THR A 337 -20.53 23.89 62.26
C THR A 337 -19.09 24.33 61.89
N THR A 338 -18.62 25.54 62.24
CA THR A 338 -19.23 26.63 63.03
C THR A 338 -18.69 28.01 62.63
N THR A 339 -19.51 29.05 62.80
CA THR A 339 -19.11 30.47 62.93
C THR A 339 -18.63 30.78 64.35
N GLY A 340 -17.71 31.75 64.53
CA GLY A 340 -17.51 32.39 65.84
C GLY A 340 -16.19 33.15 66.02
N ASN A 341 -16.29 34.49 65.96
CA ASN A 341 -15.32 35.53 66.38
C ASN A 341 -13.97 35.61 65.64
#